data_AF-A0A2V1BXX2-F1
#
_entry.id   AF-A0A2V1BXX2-F1
#
_cell.length_a   1.000
_cell.length_b   1.000
_cell.length_c   1.000
_cell.angle_alpha   90.00
_cell.angle_beta   90.00
_cell.angle_gamma   90.00
#
_symmetry.space_group_name_H-M   'P 1'
#
loop_
_entity.id
_entity.type
_entity.pdbx_description
1 polymer ?
#
loop_
_entity_poly.entity_id
_entity_poly.type
_entity_poly.pdbx_seq_one_letter_code
_entity_poly.pdbx_strand_id
1 'polypeptide(L)'
;MNPTTPPPPPPPTSPPGAAPKKPPRARSAPPDPEAVALAAATRVAVRAAVAAAVAIHNAGGDPVGEREDAIMAENQGRSQGEINHLISIDRVLVLLRMRGITRR
;
A
#
# COMPACT_ATOMS: atom_id res chain seq x y z
N MET A 1 -85.85 -16.58 -26.31
CA MET A 1 -84.99 -15.96 -25.27
C MET A 1 -83.91 -16.98 -24.95
N ASN A 2 -82.64 -16.68 -25.24
CA ASN A 2 -81.54 -17.64 -24.98
C ASN A 2 -81.21 -17.65 -23.48
N PRO A 3 -81.04 -18.81 -22.85
CA PRO A 3 -80.55 -18.88 -21.47
C PRO A 3 -79.06 -18.54 -21.43
N THR A 4 -78.70 -17.50 -20.71
CA THR A 4 -77.30 -17.08 -20.53
C THR A 4 -76.67 -17.94 -19.43
N THR A 5 -75.66 -18.74 -19.78
CA THR A 5 -74.85 -19.49 -18.82
C THR A 5 -73.92 -18.52 -18.08
N PRO A 6 -73.86 -18.53 -16.74
CA PRO A 6 -72.93 -17.69 -15.99
C PRO A 6 -71.47 -18.15 -16.21
N PRO A 7 -70.50 -17.23 -16.14
CA PRO A 7 -69.08 -17.55 -16.32
C PRO A 7 -68.56 -18.46 -15.19
N PRO A 8 -67.54 -19.29 -15.45
CA PRO A 8 -66.95 -20.15 -14.43
C PRO A 8 -66.26 -19.32 -13.33
N PRO A 9 -66.18 -19.86 -12.09
CA PRO A 9 -65.50 -19.19 -10.99
C PRO A 9 -64.00 -19.05 -11.28
N PRO A 10 -63.32 -18.02 -10.71
CA PRO A 10 -61.88 -17.87 -10.85
C PRO A 10 -61.13 -19.05 -10.21
N PRO A 11 -59.92 -19.37 -10.69
CA PRO A 11 -59.11 -20.45 -10.14
C PRO A 11 -58.72 -20.17 -8.68
N PRO A 12 -58.48 -21.20 -7.85
CA PRO A 12 -58.04 -21.01 -6.48
C PRO A 12 -56.67 -20.32 -6.44
N THR A 13 -56.56 -19.28 -5.62
CA THR A 13 -55.28 -18.63 -5.33
C THR A 13 -54.43 -19.57 -4.47
N SER A 14 -53.21 -19.87 -4.93
CA SER A 14 -52.26 -20.69 -4.17
C SER A 14 -51.80 -19.96 -2.90
N PRO A 15 -51.54 -20.67 -1.78
CA PRO A 15 -51.01 -20.03 -0.58
C PRO A 15 -49.59 -19.50 -0.82
N PRO A 16 -49.16 -18.43 -0.11
CA PRO A 16 -47.84 -17.86 -0.29
C PRO A 16 -46.77 -18.89 0.12
N GLY A 17 -45.92 -19.26 -0.84
CA GLY A 17 -44.76 -20.11 -0.58
C GLY A 17 -43.85 -19.46 0.46
N ALA A 18 -43.51 -20.20 1.51
CA ALA A 18 -42.55 -19.75 2.51
C ALA A 18 -41.20 -19.47 1.82
N ALA A 19 -40.79 -18.20 1.75
CA ALA A 19 -39.48 -17.83 1.26
C ALA A 19 -38.40 -18.48 2.16
N PRO A 20 -37.31 -19.02 1.60
CA PRO A 20 -36.24 -19.61 2.41
C PRO A 20 -35.65 -18.52 3.31
N LYS A 21 -35.74 -18.70 4.63
CA LYS A 21 -35.02 -17.85 5.59
C LYS A 21 -33.52 -18.00 5.30
N LYS A 22 -32.84 -16.90 4.99
CA LYS A 22 -31.38 -16.86 4.92
C LYS A 22 -30.82 -17.43 6.22
N PRO A 23 -29.81 -18.32 6.19
CA PRO A 23 -29.15 -18.78 7.40
C PRO A 23 -28.58 -17.57 8.17
N PRO A 24 -28.54 -17.63 9.51
CA PRO A 24 -27.94 -16.57 10.30
C PRO A 24 -26.50 -16.33 9.83
N ARG A 25 -26.10 -15.07 9.67
CA ARG A 25 -24.70 -14.72 9.37
C ARG A 25 -23.82 -15.40 10.42
N ALA A 26 -22.94 -16.29 9.99
CA ALA A 26 -21.93 -16.87 10.87
C ALA A 26 -21.16 -15.72 11.52
N ARG A 27 -21.14 -15.68 12.86
CA ARG A 27 -20.21 -14.82 13.59
C ARG A 27 -18.81 -15.24 13.16
N SER A 28 -18.05 -14.33 12.56
CA SER A 28 -16.63 -14.54 12.29
C SER A 28 -15.95 -14.91 13.60
N ALA A 29 -15.18 -16.01 13.59
CA ALA A 29 -14.42 -16.44 14.74
C ALA A 29 -13.56 -15.27 15.26
N PRO A 30 -13.36 -15.16 16.60
CA PRO A 30 -12.43 -14.16 17.13
C PRO A 30 -11.05 -14.33 16.47
N PRO A 31 -10.33 -13.22 16.21
CA PRO A 31 -9.03 -13.30 15.58
C PRO A 31 -8.08 -14.13 16.45
N ASP A 32 -7.27 -14.95 15.78
CA ASP A 32 -6.29 -15.82 16.43
C ASP A 32 -5.33 -14.97 17.29
N PRO A 33 -5.23 -15.23 18.61
CA PRO A 33 -4.36 -14.49 19.51
C PRO A 33 -2.89 -14.52 19.10
N GLU A 34 -2.40 -15.60 18.49
CA GLU A 34 -1.02 -15.66 17.99
C GLU A 34 -0.81 -14.71 16.80
N ALA A 35 -1.78 -14.63 15.89
CA ALA A 35 -1.76 -13.68 14.77
C ALA A 35 -1.82 -12.23 15.26
N VAL A 36 -2.59 -11.94 16.32
CA VAL A 36 -2.66 -10.61 16.93
C VAL A 36 -1.33 -10.24 17.60
N ALA A 37 -0.72 -11.17 18.34
CA ALA A 37 0.58 -10.96 18.98
C ALA A 37 1.70 -10.73 17.95
N LEU A 38 1.72 -11.53 16.87
CA LEU A 38 2.66 -11.38 15.76
C LEU A 38 2.49 -10.02 15.06
N ALA A 39 1.25 -9.60 14.80
CA ALA A 39 0.97 -8.30 14.20
C ALA A 39 1.42 -7.13 15.12
N ALA A 40 1.20 -7.25 16.43
CA ALA A 40 1.66 -6.26 17.40
C ALA A 40 3.20 -6.19 17.46
N ALA A 41 3.88 -7.34 17.54
CA ALA A 41 5.34 -7.42 17.53
C ALA A 41 5.93 -6.84 16.23
N THR A 42 5.31 -7.13 15.08
CA THR A 42 5.73 -6.61 13.78
C THR A 42 5.65 -5.08 13.72
N ARG A 43 4.56 -4.49 14.25
CA ARG A 43 4.42 -3.03 14.32
C ARG A 43 5.49 -2.37 15.19
N VAL A 44 5.84 -3.00 16.31
CA VAL A 44 6.91 -2.53 17.19
C VAL A 44 8.27 -2.60 16.48
N ALA A 45 8.56 -3.71 15.80
CA ALA A 45 9.80 -3.88 15.05
C ALA A 45 9.94 -2.87 13.89
N VAL A 46 8.88 -2.66 13.11
CA VAL A 46 8.87 -1.66 12.04
C VAL A 46 9.08 -0.25 12.60
N ARG A 47 8.40 0.10 13.70
CA ARG A 47 8.58 1.41 14.34
C ARG A 47 10.00 1.62 14.85
N ALA A 48 10.62 0.59 15.44
CA ALA A 48 12.00 0.64 15.88
C ALA A 48 12.98 0.79 14.70
N ALA A 49 12.77 0.05 13.61
CA ALA A 49 13.58 0.15 12.40
C ALA A 49 13.49 1.54 11.74
N VAL A 50 12.29 2.11 11.67
CA VAL A 50 12.08 3.49 11.16
C VAL A 50 12.76 4.51 12.07
N ALA A 51 12.61 4.39 13.39
CA ALA A 51 13.27 5.30 14.33
C ALA A 51 14.80 5.22 14.23
N ALA A 52 15.36 4.02 14.06
CA ALA A 52 16.78 3.82 13.83
C ALA A 52 17.22 4.41 12.47
N ALA A 53 16.47 4.21 11.40
CA ALA A 53 16.75 4.79 10.09
C ALA A 53 16.73 6.33 10.13
N VAL A 54 15.74 6.93 10.82
CA VAL A 54 15.66 8.37 11.03
C VAL A 54 16.81 8.87 11.89
N ALA A 55 17.18 8.15 12.96
CA ALA A 55 18.31 8.53 13.80
C ALA A 55 19.64 8.45 13.03
N ILE A 56 19.83 7.45 12.18
CA ILE A 56 21.01 7.31 11.30
C ILE A 56 21.03 8.45 10.26
N HIS A 57 19.90 8.75 9.64
CA HIS A 57 19.77 9.89 8.73
C HIS A 57 20.09 11.23 9.43
N ASN A 58 19.58 11.42 10.65
CA ASN A 58 19.80 12.65 11.42
C ASN A 58 21.21 12.74 12.01
N ALA A 59 21.88 11.61 12.27
CA ALA A 59 23.24 11.56 12.79
C ALA A 59 24.32 11.62 11.68
N GLY A 60 23.96 11.32 10.43
CA GLY A 60 24.89 11.19 9.31
C GLY A 60 24.66 12.15 8.14
N GLY A 61 23.71 13.09 8.26
CA GLY A 61 23.30 13.95 7.14
C GLY A 61 22.61 13.15 6.03
N ASP A 62 21.98 13.84 5.08
CA ASP A 62 21.64 13.20 3.81
C ASP A 62 22.92 13.20 2.97
N PRO A 63 23.64 12.07 2.84
CA PRO A 63 24.91 12.03 2.13
C PRO A 63 24.75 12.35 0.63
N VAL A 64 23.52 12.27 0.10
CA VAL A 64 23.21 12.66 -1.28
C VAL A 64 23.09 14.17 -1.38
N GLY A 65 22.35 14.81 -0.48
CA GLY A 65 22.23 16.27 -0.40
C GLY A 65 23.56 16.97 -0.18
N GLU A 66 24.37 16.51 0.79
CA GLU A 66 25.69 17.10 1.07
C GLU A 66 26.65 16.96 -0.12
N ARG A 67 26.56 15.85 -0.85
CA ARG A 67 27.38 15.60 -2.05
C ARG A 67 26.94 16.49 -3.22
N GLU A 68 25.64 16.72 -3.37
CA GLU A 68 25.09 17.63 -4.38
C GLU A 68 25.47 19.08 -4.12
N ASP A 69 25.37 19.51 -2.86
CA ASP A 69 25.81 20.84 -2.43
C ASP A 69 27.32 21.03 -2.64
N ALA A 70 28.13 20.01 -2.36
CA ALA A 70 29.56 20.01 -2.66
C ALA A 70 29.83 20.14 -4.17
N ILE A 71 29.14 19.38 -5.02
CA ILE A 71 29.27 19.47 -6.49
C ILE A 71 28.86 20.86 -6.98
N MET A 72 27.80 21.45 -6.44
CA MET A 72 27.38 22.81 -6.77
C MET A 72 28.43 23.84 -6.33
N ALA A 73 29.00 23.71 -5.13
CA ALA A 73 30.02 24.60 -4.60
C ALA A 73 31.35 24.52 -5.38
N GLU A 74 31.77 23.33 -5.79
CA GLU A 74 33.01 23.12 -6.57
C GLU A 74 32.89 23.60 -8.03
N ASN A 75 31.66 23.79 -8.53
CA ASN A 75 31.39 24.09 -9.94
C ASN A 75 30.63 25.41 -10.14
N GLN A 76 30.79 26.40 -9.25
CA GLN A 76 30.11 27.71 -9.30
C GLN A 76 30.28 28.50 -10.61
N GLY A 77 31.25 28.15 -11.47
CA GLY A 77 31.46 28.76 -12.79
C GLY A 77 30.85 27.99 -13.96
N ARG A 78 30.18 26.86 -13.73
CA ARG A 78 29.56 26.04 -14.77
C ARG A 78 28.09 26.39 -14.97
N SER A 79 27.56 26.01 -16.13
CA SER A 79 26.11 26.13 -16.37
C SER A 79 25.34 25.12 -15.51
N GLN A 80 24.10 25.46 -15.15
CA GLN A 80 23.23 24.57 -14.37
C GLN A 80 23.04 23.20 -15.05
N GLY A 81 23.02 23.16 -16.38
CA GLY A 81 22.91 21.92 -17.15
C GLY A 81 24.11 20.99 -16.93
N GLU A 82 25.33 21.54 -16.90
CA GLU A 82 26.56 20.78 -16.63
C GLU A 82 26.62 20.30 -15.18
N ILE A 83 26.21 21.13 -14.23
CA ILE A 83 26.13 20.77 -12.81
C ILE A 83 25.14 19.61 -12.61
N ASN A 84 23.94 19.71 -13.19
CA ASN A 84 22.94 18.64 -13.13
C ASN A 84 23.44 17.34 -13.77
N HIS A 85 24.22 17.43 -14.86
CA HIS A 85 24.83 16.27 -15.49
C HIS A 85 25.85 15.59 -14.58
N LEU A 86 26.70 16.36 -13.88
CA LEU A 86 27.67 15.85 -12.91
C LEU A 86 26.99 15.15 -11.72
N ILE A 87 25.94 15.77 -11.17
CA ILE A 87 25.13 15.17 -10.08
C ILE A 87 24.54 13.83 -10.53
N SER A 88 24.01 13.77 -11.75
CA SER A 88 23.44 12.53 -12.31
C SER A 88 24.49 11.41 -12.43
N ILE A 89 25.70 11.73 -12.90
CA ILE A 89 26.81 10.77 -12.99
C ILE A 89 27.23 10.29 -11.59
N ASP A 90 27.37 11.19 -10.62
CA ASP A 90 27.78 10.84 -9.25
C ASP A 90 26.76 9.89 -8.60
N ARG A 91 25.46 10.17 -8.76
CA ARG A 91 24.37 9.27 -8.30
C ARG A 91 24.50 7.86 -8.88
N VAL A 92 24.81 7.73 -10.17
CA VAL A 92 25.01 6.43 -10.82
C VAL A 92 26.24 5.72 -10.25
N LEU A 93 27.36 6.44 -10.03
CA LEU A 93 28.58 5.86 -9.46
C LEU A 93 28.37 5.38 -8.01
N VAL A 94 27.64 6.14 -7.21
CA VAL A 94 27.25 5.74 -5.84
C VAL A 94 26.41 4.47 -5.87
N LEU A 95 25.42 4.37 -6.76
CA LEU A 95 24.59 3.17 -6.93
C LEU A 95 25.42 1.94 -7.34
N LEU A 96 26.37 2.11 -8.26
CA LEU A 96 27.28 1.02 -8.67
C LEU A 96 28.18 0.58 -7.51
N ARG A 97 28.68 1.52 -6.70
CA ARG A 97 29.52 1.21 -5.53
C ARG A 97 28.73 0.51 -4.44
N MET A 98 27.50 0.96 -4.16
CA MET A 98 26.59 0.32 -3.19
C MET A 98 26.23 -1.11 -3.58
N ARG A 99 26.15 -1.40 -4.88
CA ARG A 99 25.96 -2.77 -5.41
C ARG A 99 27.25 -3.59 -5.46
N GLY A 100 28.38 -3.04 -5.03
CA GLY A 100 29.69 -3.68 -5.07
C GLY A 100 30.25 -3.88 -6.48
N ILE A 101 29.66 -3.22 -7.49
CA ILE A 101 30.05 -3.34 -8.91
C ILE A 101 31.34 -2.55 -9.16
N THR A 102 31.51 -1.42 -8.48
CA THR A 102 32.71 -0.58 -8.57
C THR A 102 33.34 -0.37 -7.18
N ARG A 103 34.67 -0.50 -7.08
CA ARG A 103 35.42 -0.35 -5.81
C ARG A 103 36.16 0.98 -5.67
N ARG A 104 36.17 1.82 -6.70
CA ARG A 104 36.84 3.11 -6.72
C ARG A 104 35.94 4.13 -7.38
#